data_AF-A0A3B3I895-F1
#
_entry.id   AF-A0A3B3I895-F1
#
_cell.length_a   1.000
_cell.length_b   1.000
_cell.length_c   1.000
_cell.angle_alpha   90.00
_cell.angle_beta   90.00
_cell.angle_gamma   90.00
#
_symmetry.space_group_name_H-M   'P 1'
#
loop_
_entity.id
_entity.type
_entity.pdbx_description
1 polymer ?
#
loop_
_entity_poly.entity_id
_entity_poly.type
_entity_poly.pdbx_seq_one_letter_code
_entity_poly.pdbx_strand_id
1 'polypeptide(L)'
;MDTSSQIRLLLWKNWTLRKRQKKRFLVEIFWPVLLFVGLVWLRKANPLYQQHECHFPNKAMPSAGILPWIQGIFCNVNNPCFRHPTGGESPGVVSNYNSSVLARFYVDIQELLLNQTDIQNYGRLWRELTSFSDFMDVLRRNPSALAGRGLRIEDMLKDDELLTAYLLRDVGLPESLLYQLLNAKLRLEQFAFGVPDLQLKDIACSQALLERFIIFPSRMGLHGVRNAMCALSQQRLQRIEDVLYANLDFFKIFKLVMLLGVEECQSDESEDRNGRCDG
;
A
#
# COMPACT_ATOMS: atom_id res chain seq x y z
N MET A 1 -86.42 7.66 -58.32
CA MET A 1 -85.61 6.53 -57.82
C MET A 1 -84.97 7.00 -56.53
N ASP A 2 -85.39 6.42 -55.40
CA ASP A 2 -84.98 6.92 -54.09
C ASP A 2 -83.51 6.60 -53.85
N THR A 3 -82.75 7.59 -53.40
CA THR A 3 -81.31 7.48 -53.12
C THR A 3 -80.99 6.33 -52.17
N SER A 4 -81.90 6.02 -51.24
CA SER A 4 -81.84 4.87 -50.33
C SER A 4 -81.79 3.52 -51.07
N SER A 5 -82.58 3.38 -52.15
CA SER A 5 -82.62 2.16 -52.97
C SER A 5 -81.30 1.94 -53.73
N GLN A 6 -80.69 3.02 -54.23
CA GLN A 6 -79.40 2.97 -54.92
C GLN A 6 -78.26 2.64 -53.96
N ILE A 7 -78.24 3.22 -52.75
CA ILE A 7 -77.24 2.91 -51.71
C ILE A 7 -77.33 1.44 -51.29
N ARG A 8 -78.54 0.90 -51.12
CA ARG A 8 -78.74 -0.51 -50.79
C ARG A 8 -78.21 -1.44 -51.87
N LEU A 9 -78.42 -1.11 -53.15
CA LEU A 9 -77.89 -1.87 -54.29
C LEU A 9 -76.35 -1.84 -54.30
N LEU A 10 -75.74 -0.68 -54.02
CA LEU A 10 -74.28 -0.54 -53.96
C LEU A 10 -73.65 -1.32 -52.79
N LEU A 11 -74.27 -1.27 -51.61
CA LEU A 11 -73.84 -2.07 -50.45
C LEU A 11 -73.98 -3.57 -50.74
N TRP A 12 -75.09 -3.98 -51.37
CA TRP A 12 -75.30 -5.37 -51.78
C TRP A 12 -74.26 -5.85 -52.79
N LYS A 13 -73.91 -5.00 -53.78
CA LYS A 13 -72.84 -5.29 -54.74
C LYS A 13 -71.50 -5.47 -54.03
N ASN A 14 -71.11 -4.53 -53.15
CA ASN A 14 -69.86 -4.62 -52.38
C ASN A 14 -69.82 -5.84 -51.46
N TRP A 15 -70.92 -6.15 -50.79
CA TRP A 15 -71.06 -7.34 -49.96
C TRP A 15 -70.93 -8.63 -50.77
N THR A 16 -71.62 -8.72 -51.91
CA THR A 16 -71.59 -9.89 -52.78
C THR A 16 -70.19 -10.11 -53.36
N LEU A 17 -69.48 -9.04 -53.71
CA LEU A 17 -68.08 -9.08 -54.16
C LEU A 17 -67.15 -9.63 -53.06
N ARG A 18 -67.26 -9.12 -51.82
CA ARG A 18 -66.48 -9.64 -50.68
C ARG A 18 -66.83 -11.10 -50.35
N LYS A 19 -68.10 -11.48 -50.44
CA LYS A 19 -68.60 -12.86 -50.20
C LYS A 19 -68.05 -13.87 -51.23
N ARG A 20 -67.88 -13.46 -52.49
CA ARG A 20 -67.30 -14.30 -53.55
C ARG A 20 -65.78 -14.42 -53.42
N GLN A 21 -65.09 -13.38 -52.95
CA GLN A 21 -63.63 -13.36 -52.77
C GLN A 21 -63.18 -13.77 -51.36
N LYS A 22 -63.57 -14.98 -50.92
CA LYS A 22 -63.32 -15.50 -49.57
C LYS A 22 -61.85 -15.42 -49.12
N LYS A 23 -60.90 -15.70 -50.03
CA LYS A 23 -59.45 -15.65 -49.72
C LYS A 23 -58.98 -14.23 -49.37
N ARG A 24 -59.39 -13.22 -50.14
CA ARG A 24 -58.99 -11.81 -49.93
C ARG A 24 -59.56 -11.28 -48.62
N PHE A 25 -60.83 -11.60 -48.33
CA PHE A 25 -61.48 -11.23 -47.07
C PHE A 25 -60.79 -11.83 -45.84
N LEU A 26 -60.39 -13.11 -45.91
CA LEU A 26 -59.65 -13.75 -44.82
C LEU A 26 -58.29 -13.09 -44.58
N VAL A 27 -57.53 -12.76 -45.63
CA VAL A 27 -56.24 -12.06 -45.50
C VAL A 27 -56.43 -10.65 -44.92
N GLU A 28 -57.46 -9.92 -45.36
CA GLU A 28 -57.78 -8.58 -44.84
C GLU A 28 -58.09 -8.57 -43.34
N ILE A 29 -58.68 -9.66 -42.81
CA ILE A 29 -58.93 -9.82 -41.37
C ILE A 29 -57.71 -10.38 -40.62
N PHE A 30 -57.03 -11.38 -41.19
CA PHE A 30 -55.95 -12.09 -40.50
C PHE A 30 -54.68 -11.24 -40.42
N TRP A 31 -54.42 -10.41 -41.42
CA TRP A 31 -53.26 -9.51 -41.45
C TRP A 31 -53.16 -8.58 -40.23
N PRO A 32 -54.18 -7.76 -39.88
CA PRO A 32 -54.10 -6.93 -38.68
C PRO A 32 -54.03 -7.75 -37.40
N VAL A 33 -54.71 -8.91 -37.34
CA VAL A 33 -54.65 -9.81 -36.16
C VAL A 33 -53.22 -10.32 -35.94
N LEU A 34 -52.53 -10.77 -37.00
CA LEU A 34 -51.13 -11.19 -36.91
C LEU A 34 -50.21 -10.05 -36.45
N LEU A 35 -50.41 -8.83 -36.97
CA LEU A 35 -49.63 -7.66 -36.55
C LEU A 35 -49.82 -7.37 -35.05
N PHE A 36 -51.06 -7.38 -34.56
CA PHE A 36 -51.34 -7.16 -33.14
C PHE A 36 -50.79 -8.28 -32.26
N VAL A 37 -50.91 -9.55 -32.68
CA VAL A 37 -50.31 -10.69 -31.96
C VAL A 37 -48.79 -10.56 -31.91
N GLY A 38 -48.15 -10.16 -33.01
CA GLY A 38 -46.71 -9.89 -33.06
C GLY A 38 -46.29 -8.78 -32.08
N LEU A 39 -47.04 -7.67 -32.03
CA LEU A 39 -46.79 -6.57 -31.08
C LEU A 39 -46.98 -7.00 -29.62
N VAL A 40 -48.02 -7.78 -29.32
CA VAL A 40 -48.25 -8.33 -27.97
C VAL A 40 -47.13 -9.29 -27.59
N TRP A 41 -46.68 -10.13 -28.51
CA TRP A 41 -45.54 -11.02 -28.30
C TRP A 41 -44.25 -10.23 -28.04
N LEU A 42 -43.97 -9.20 -28.84
CA LEU A 42 -42.81 -8.32 -28.65
C LEU A 42 -42.85 -7.61 -27.29
N ARG A 43 -44.02 -7.14 -26.86
CA ARG A 43 -44.23 -6.53 -25.54
C ARG A 43 -44.05 -7.55 -24.41
N LYS A 44 -44.45 -8.81 -24.62
CA LYS A 44 -44.27 -9.88 -23.63
C LYS A 44 -42.81 -10.33 -23.54
N ALA A 45 -42.09 -10.33 -24.65
CA ALA A 45 -40.67 -10.66 -24.71
C ALA A 45 -39.79 -9.57 -24.09
N ASN A 46 -40.24 -8.30 -24.10
CA ASN A 46 -39.54 -7.17 -23.49
C ASN A 46 -40.36 -6.63 -22.30
N PRO A 47 -40.37 -7.33 -21.14
CA PRO A 47 -41.02 -6.80 -19.96
C PRO A 47 -40.38 -5.47 -19.56
N LEU A 48 -41.19 -4.51 -19.12
CA LEU A 48 -40.68 -3.26 -18.57
C LEU A 48 -39.90 -3.58 -17.29
N TYR A 49 -38.60 -3.25 -17.30
CA TYR A 49 -37.78 -3.42 -16.12
C TYR A 49 -38.13 -2.33 -15.12
N GLN A 50 -38.86 -2.68 -14.06
CA GLN A 50 -39.14 -1.75 -12.98
C GLN A 50 -37.88 -1.58 -12.13
N GLN A 51 -37.18 -0.46 -12.32
CA GLN A 51 -36.16 -0.03 -11.39
C GLN A 51 -36.82 0.72 -10.23
N HIS A 52 -36.37 0.44 -9.03
CA HIS A 52 -36.72 1.28 -7.88
C HIS A 52 -36.01 2.63 -7.99
N GLU A 53 -36.47 3.63 -7.21
CA GLU A 53 -35.68 4.84 -6.98
C GLU A 53 -34.28 4.42 -6.49
N CYS A 54 -33.28 4.85 -7.25
CA CYS A 54 -31.92 4.35 -7.14
C CYS A 54 -31.05 5.40 -6.48
N HIS A 55 -30.56 5.08 -5.29
CA HIS A 55 -29.69 5.94 -4.51
C HIS A 55 -28.26 5.43 -4.61
N PHE A 56 -27.33 6.35 -4.87
CA PHE A 56 -25.93 6.03 -5.06
C PHE A 56 -25.09 6.62 -3.94
N PRO A 57 -24.21 5.83 -3.34
CA PRO A 57 -23.25 6.36 -2.38
C PRO A 57 -22.30 7.34 -3.07
N ASN A 58 -22.02 8.45 -2.39
CA ASN A 58 -21.13 9.49 -2.86
C ASN A 58 -19.67 9.00 -2.98
N LYS A 59 -18.96 9.47 -4.01
CA LYS A 59 -17.53 9.20 -4.20
C LYS A 59 -16.73 10.46 -3.90
N ALA A 60 -15.80 10.34 -2.96
CA ALA A 60 -14.85 11.41 -2.68
C ALA A 60 -13.87 11.58 -3.84
N MET A 61 -13.54 12.82 -4.17
CA MET A 61 -12.40 13.14 -5.03
C MET A 61 -11.11 13.12 -4.20
N PRO A 62 -9.92 12.96 -4.82
CA PRO A 62 -8.64 13.01 -4.09
C PRO A 62 -8.46 14.28 -3.25
N SER A 63 -9.08 15.40 -3.67
CA SER A 63 -9.07 16.68 -2.96
C SER A 63 -9.79 16.66 -1.61
N ALA A 64 -10.73 15.73 -1.39
CA ALA A 64 -11.42 15.55 -0.11
C ALA A 64 -10.63 14.65 0.87
N GLY A 65 -9.47 14.14 0.45
CA GLY A 65 -8.60 13.25 1.21
C GLY A 65 -8.33 11.93 0.50
N ILE A 66 -7.09 11.46 0.57
CA ILE A 66 -6.64 10.22 -0.08
C ILE A 66 -7.36 8.98 0.49
N LEU A 67 -7.58 8.95 1.81
CA LEU A 67 -8.23 7.82 2.47
C LEU A 67 -9.72 7.68 2.09
N PRO A 68 -10.56 8.74 2.19
CA PRO A 68 -11.93 8.70 1.67
C PRO A 68 -12.02 8.38 0.17
N TRP A 69 -11.05 8.86 -0.63
CA TRP A 69 -10.97 8.59 -2.07
C TRP A 69 -10.72 7.12 -2.38
N ILE A 70 -9.69 6.51 -1.76
CA ILE A 70 -9.38 5.09 -1.91
C ILE A 70 -10.55 4.23 -1.42
N GLN A 71 -11.12 4.59 -0.28
CA GLN A 71 -12.25 3.86 0.27
C GLN A 71 -13.47 3.91 -0.67
N GLY A 72 -13.74 5.05 -1.30
CA GLY A 72 -14.79 5.18 -2.31
C GLY A 72 -14.54 4.36 -3.58
N ILE A 73 -13.28 4.14 -3.96
CA ILE A 73 -12.91 3.26 -5.07
C ILE A 73 -13.19 1.80 -4.69
N PHE A 74 -12.61 1.31 -3.58
CA PHE A 74 -12.69 -0.11 -3.23
C PHE A 74 -14.07 -0.54 -2.72
N CYS A 75 -14.79 0.30 -1.99
CA CYS A 75 -16.10 -0.07 -1.44
C CYS A 75 -17.26 0.05 -2.45
N ASN A 76 -17.13 0.86 -3.52
CA ASN A 76 -18.19 1.09 -4.53
C ASN A 76 -17.75 0.80 -5.97
N VAL A 77 -16.86 -0.17 -6.20
CA VAL A 77 -16.39 -0.51 -7.56
C VAL A 77 -17.56 -0.81 -8.51
N ASN A 78 -18.58 -1.53 -8.03
CA ASN A 78 -19.68 -2.04 -8.84
C ASN A 78 -20.91 -1.11 -8.89
N ASN A 79 -20.83 0.12 -8.33
CA ASN A 79 -21.96 1.06 -8.22
C ASN A 79 -23.28 0.40 -7.79
N PRO A 80 -23.34 -0.20 -6.59
CA PRO A 80 -24.58 -0.81 -6.12
C PRO A 80 -25.68 0.26 -6.00
N CYS A 81 -26.87 -0.09 -6.48
CA CYS A 81 -28.06 0.75 -6.46
C CYS A 81 -28.90 0.43 -5.22
N PHE A 82 -29.07 1.40 -4.32
CA PHE A 82 -29.87 1.21 -3.10
C PHE A 82 -31.29 1.74 -3.28
N ARG A 83 -32.26 1.09 -2.61
CA ARG A 83 -33.68 1.50 -2.60
C ARG A 83 -33.97 2.71 -1.71
N HIS A 84 -33.04 3.04 -0.82
CA HIS A 84 -33.22 4.05 0.20
C HIS A 84 -32.03 5.01 0.16
N PRO A 85 -32.22 6.29 0.52
CA PRO A 85 -31.15 7.27 0.50
C PRO A 85 -29.98 6.83 1.37
N THR A 86 -28.77 6.98 0.83
CA THR A 86 -27.55 6.68 1.58
C THR A 86 -27.26 7.82 2.55
N GLY A 87 -26.51 7.55 3.63
CA GLY A 87 -26.17 8.56 4.64
C GLY A 87 -25.54 9.83 4.04
N GLY A 88 -24.75 9.70 2.98
CA GLY A 88 -24.12 10.81 2.25
C GLY A 88 -25.07 11.66 1.39
N GLU A 89 -26.32 11.24 1.20
CA GLU A 89 -27.36 12.06 0.57
C GLU A 89 -28.15 12.90 1.59
N SER A 90 -27.95 12.64 2.89
CA SER A 90 -28.60 13.39 3.96
C SER A 90 -27.89 14.73 4.21
N PRO A 91 -28.62 15.83 4.45
CA PRO A 91 -28.00 17.13 4.71
C PRO A 91 -27.12 17.07 5.96
N GLY A 92 -25.88 17.57 5.85
CA GLY A 92 -24.92 17.63 6.96
C GLY A 92 -24.04 16.38 7.14
N VAL A 93 -24.25 15.31 6.36
CA VAL A 93 -23.41 14.10 6.40
C VAL A 93 -22.71 13.91 5.05
N VAL A 94 -21.37 13.95 5.05
CA VAL A 94 -20.57 13.90 3.82
C VAL A 94 -19.97 12.52 3.57
N SER A 95 -19.89 11.63 4.56
CA SER A 95 -19.26 10.32 4.42
C SER A 95 -20.23 9.18 4.72
N ASN A 96 -20.43 8.30 3.73
CA ASN A 96 -21.16 7.03 3.89
C ASN A 96 -20.38 5.96 4.68
N TYR A 97 -19.14 6.27 5.06
CA TYR A 97 -18.11 5.28 5.36
C TYR A 97 -17.50 5.38 6.74
N ASN A 98 -18.01 6.28 7.57
CA ASN A 98 -17.46 6.62 8.88
C ASN A 98 -17.39 5.41 9.84
N SER A 99 -18.24 4.40 9.64
CA SER A 99 -18.30 3.19 10.47
C SER A 99 -17.48 2.01 9.93
N SER A 100 -16.75 2.17 8.82
CA SER A 100 -15.93 1.09 8.28
C SER A 100 -14.75 0.79 9.21
N VAL A 101 -14.27 -0.45 9.19
CA VAL A 101 -13.08 -0.87 9.95
C VAL A 101 -11.87 -0.01 9.59
N LEU A 102 -11.73 0.37 8.33
CA LEU A 102 -10.62 1.22 7.86
C LEU A 102 -10.74 2.66 8.35
N ALA A 103 -11.95 3.23 8.37
CA ALA A 103 -12.19 4.56 8.90
C ALA A 103 -11.96 4.60 10.41
N ARG A 104 -12.42 3.59 11.15
CA ARG A 104 -12.16 3.43 12.59
C ARG A 104 -10.68 3.27 12.88
N PHE A 105 -9.99 2.38 12.17
CA PHE A 105 -8.55 2.18 12.30
C PHE A 105 -7.75 3.46 12.03
N TYR A 106 -8.16 4.25 11.03
CA TYR A 106 -7.53 5.55 10.75
C TYR A 106 -7.76 6.56 11.88
N VAL A 107 -8.99 6.65 12.40
CA VAL A 107 -9.30 7.50 13.55
C VAL A 107 -8.56 7.02 14.80
N ASP A 108 -8.48 5.72 15.04
CA ASP A 108 -7.77 5.12 16.19
C ASP A 108 -6.26 5.38 16.10
N ILE A 109 -5.64 5.25 14.91
CA ILE A 109 -4.23 5.62 14.70
C ILE A 109 -4.04 7.12 14.88
N GLN A 110 -4.94 7.93 14.31
CA GLN A 110 -4.87 9.37 14.42
C GLN A 110 -5.06 9.81 15.88
N GLU A 111 -5.93 9.16 16.65
CA GLU A 111 -6.15 9.43 18.07
C GLU A 111 -4.98 8.90 18.91
N LEU A 112 -4.43 7.73 18.63
CA LEU A 112 -3.17 7.27 19.27
C LEU A 112 -1.99 8.19 18.97
N LEU A 113 -1.93 8.79 17.76
CA LEU A 113 -0.92 9.76 17.39
C LEU A 113 -1.19 11.17 17.94
N LEU A 114 -2.46 11.56 18.15
CA LEU A 114 -2.88 12.91 18.51
C LEU A 114 -3.41 13.06 19.95
N ASN A 115 -3.58 11.98 20.72
CA ASN A 115 -4.04 12.02 22.11
C ASN A 115 -2.85 12.38 23.01
N GLN A 116 -2.69 13.68 23.13
CA GLN A 116 -1.62 14.44 23.75
C GLN A 116 -1.49 14.22 25.26
N THR A 117 -0.51 13.40 25.65
CA THR A 117 0.44 13.77 26.72
C THR A 117 1.89 13.50 26.33
N ASP A 118 2.14 12.65 25.32
CA ASP A 118 3.50 12.30 24.88
C ASP A 118 3.99 13.03 23.62
N ILE A 119 3.17 13.91 23.01
CA ILE A 119 3.53 14.60 21.76
C ILE A 119 4.67 15.63 21.94
N GLN A 120 4.91 16.16 23.15
CA GLN A 120 6.09 17.00 23.40
C GLN A 120 7.39 16.18 23.26
N ASN A 121 7.36 14.89 23.61
CA ASN A 121 8.48 13.97 23.38
C ASN A 121 8.57 13.55 21.90
N TYR A 122 7.43 13.37 21.22
CA TYR A 122 7.40 13.02 19.78
C TYR A 122 7.58 14.19 18.81
N GLY A 123 7.43 15.45 19.22
CA GLY A 123 7.83 16.61 18.41
C GLY A 123 9.35 16.69 18.26
N ARG A 124 10.08 16.13 19.24
CA ARG A 124 11.51 15.81 19.07
C ARG A 124 11.67 14.67 18.08
N LEU A 125 10.93 13.56 18.24
CA LEU A 125 11.02 12.40 17.35
C LEU A 125 10.66 12.72 15.88
N TRP A 126 9.72 13.63 15.62
CA TRP A 126 9.37 14.08 14.27
C TRP A 126 10.46 14.96 13.65
N ARG A 127 11.06 15.87 14.42
CA ARG A 127 12.26 16.63 14.00
C ARG A 127 13.47 15.72 13.80
N GLU A 128 13.60 14.71 14.64
CA GLU A 128 14.59 13.66 14.52
C GLU A 128 14.33 12.81 13.25
N LEU A 129 13.06 12.52 12.91
CA LEU A 129 12.71 11.73 11.72
C LEU A 129 13.00 12.50 10.42
N THR A 130 12.73 13.81 10.40
CA THR A 130 13.16 14.68 9.29
C THR A 130 14.68 14.75 9.20
N SER A 131 15.38 14.89 10.32
CA SER A 131 16.85 14.89 10.37
C SER A 131 17.46 13.57 9.86
N PHE A 132 16.83 12.43 10.14
CA PHE A 132 17.25 11.15 9.59
C PHE A 132 17.02 11.05 8.07
N SER A 133 15.89 11.58 7.57
CA SER A 133 15.65 11.65 6.13
C SER A 133 16.73 12.49 5.43
N ASP A 134 17.10 13.62 6.02
CA ASP A 134 18.15 14.50 5.51
C ASP A 134 19.51 13.81 5.54
N PHE A 135 19.84 13.11 6.64
CA PHE A 135 21.05 12.29 6.74
C PHE A 135 21.09 11.21 5.66
N MET A 136 19.98 10.50 5.41
CA MET A 136 19.91 9.47 4.39
C MET A 136 20.11 10.04 2.97
N ASP A 137 19.66 11.26 2.72
CA ASP A 137 19.94 11.98 1.46
C ASP A 137 21.42 12.39 1.37
N VAL A 138 22.02 12.85 2.47
CA VAL A 138 23.47 13.15 2.55
C VAL A 138 24.32 11.90 2.31
N LEU A 139 24.01 10.79 2.97
CA LEU A 139 24.69 9.49 2.78
C LEU A 139 24.59 9.04 1.31
N ARG A 140 23.44 9.25 0.66
CA ARG A 140 23.24 8.89 -0.75
C ARG A 140 24.04 9.79 -1.70
N ARG A 141 24.14 11.09 -1.41
CA ARG A 141 24.84 12.07 -2.25
C ARG A 141 26.36 12.02 -2.06
N ASN A 142 26.83 11.81 -0.84
CA ASN A 142 28.25 11.78 -0.49
C ASN A 142 28.58 10.61 0.47
N PRO A 143 28.61 9.36 -0.03
CA PRO A 143 28.88 8.19 0.81
C PRO A 143 30.31 8.18 1.39
N SER A 144 31.26 8.86 0.75
CA SER A 144 32.64 9.00 1.22
C SER A 144 32.79 9.82 2.50
N ALA A 145 31.83 10.68 2.83
CA ALA A 145 31.88 11.50 4.04
C ALA A 145 31.82 10.64 5.32
N LEU A 146 31.11 9.51 5.24
CA LEU A 146 30.97 8.54 6.33
C LEU A 146 31.99 7.40 6.26
N ALA A 147 32.97 7.48 5.34
CA ALA A 147 33.98 6.45 5.16
C ALA A 147 34.81 6.27 6.45
N GLY A 148 34.69 5.09 7.06
CA GLY A 148 35.39 4.76 8.31
C GLY A 148 34.67 5.18 9.59
N ARG A 149 33.58 5.96 9.51
CA ARG A 149 32.65 6.23 10.62
C ARG A 149 31.61 5.11 10.68
N GLY A 150 32.03 3.95 11.20
CA GLY A 150 31.15 2.79 11.30
C GLY A 150 30.34 2.74 12.60
N LEU A 151 29.15 2.12 12.54
CA LEU A 151 28.30 1.87 13.71
C LEU A 151 28.63 0.54 14.37
N ARG A 152 28.89 0.55 15.67
CA ARG A 152 29.15 -0.69 16.42
C ARG A 152 27.88 -1.55 16.49
N ILE A 153 28.02 -2.84 16.22
CA ILE A 153 26.88 -3.77 16.14
C ILE A 153 26.15 -3.88 17.49
N GLU A 154 26.90 -3.93 18.60
CA GLU A 154 26.34 -3.95 19.96
C GLU A 154 25.37 -2.80 20.23
N ASP A 155 25.69 -1.58 19.78
CA ASP A 155 24.87 -0.40 20.02
C ASP A 155 23.56 -0.40 19.20
N MET A 156 23.46 -1.26 18.19
CA MET A 156 22.29 -1.40 17.32
C MET A 156 21.30 -2.48 17.81
N LEU A 157 21.68 -3.26 18.82
CA LEU A 157 20.91 -4.38 19.34
C LEU A 157 20.03 -3.98 20.52
N LYS A 158 18.93 -4.71 20.71
CA LYS A 158 18.10 -4.64 21.92
C LYS A 158 18.89 -5.12 23.15
N ASP A 159 18.49 -4.62 24.33
CA ASP A 159 19.15 -4.94 25.62
C ASP A 159 18.73 -6.30 26.20
N ASP A 160 17.95 -7.10 25.47
CA ASP A 160 17.38 -8.38 25.91
C ASP A 160 18.33 -9.58 25.74
N GLU A 161 19.58 -9.35 25.34
CA GLU A 161 20.67 -10.33 25.16
C GLU A 161 20.30 -11.57 24.31
N LEU A 162 19.19 -11.55 23.57
CA LEU A 162 18.67 -12.71 22.85
C LEU A 162 19.63 -13.20 21.75
N LEU A 163 20.23 -12.27 21.01
CA LEU A 163 21.23 -12.60 19.99
C LEU A 163 22.50 -13.18 20.63
N THR A 164 22.98 -12.56 21.71
CA THR A 164 24.19 -12.98 22.43
C THR A 164 24.02 -14.40 22.97
N ALA A 165 22.87 -14.70 23.58
CA ALA A 165 22.53 -16.02 24.06
C ALA A 165 22.44 -17.07 22.94
N TYR A 166 21.81 -16.73 21.81
CA TYR A 166 21.68 -17.61 20.64
C TYR A 166 23.05 -17.93 20.00
N LEU A 167 23.91 -16.93 19.82
CA LEU A 167 25.24 -17.12 19.23
C LEU A 167 26.15 -17.98 20.12
N LEU A 168 26.04 -17.84 21.45
CA LEU A 168 26.79 -18.66 22.41
C LEU A 168 26.29 -20.10 22.49
N ARG A 169 24.97 -20.30 22.63
CA ARG A 169 24.39 -21.62 22.94
C ARG A 169 24.10 -22.46 21.71
N ASP A 170 23.43 -21.89 20.71
CA ASP A 170 22.92 -22.64 19.56
C ASP A 170 23.91 -22.69 18.39
N VAL A 171 24.65 -21.59 18.18
CA VAL A 171 25.70 -21.53 17.15
C VAL A 171 27.04 -22.05 17.67
N GLY A 172 27.28 -21.93 18.99
CA GLY A 172 28.50 -22.40 19.63
C GLY A 172 29.72 -21.51 19.35
N LEU A 173 29.51 -20.20 19.14
CA LEU A 173 30.62 -19.26 19.00
C LEU A 173 31.32 -19.08 20.34
N PRO A 174 32.68 -19.12 20.39
CA PRO A 174 33.41 -18.82 21.61
C PRO A 174 33.24 -17.34 21.98
N GLU A 175 33.21 -17.06 23.28
CA GLU A 175 32.96 -15.73 23.85
C GLU A 175 33.93 -14.66 23.32
N SER A 176 35.19 -15.04 23.07
CA SER A 176 36.20 -14.16 22.49
C SER A 176 35.86 -13.70 21.07
N LEU A 177 35.27 -14.58 20.23
CA LEU A 177 34.86 -14.22 18.87
C LEU A 177 33.53 -13.45 18.86
N LEU A 178 32.64 -13.76 19.81
CA LEU A 178 31.41 -13.00 20.00
C LEU A 178 31.72 -11.54 20.36
N TYR A 179 32.64 -11.32 21.30
CA TYR A 179 33.08 -9.98 21.67
C TYR A 179 33.66 -9.21 20.48
N GLN A 180 34.44 -9.89 19.62
CA GLN A 180 35.00 -9.28 18.41
C GLN A 180 33.92 -8.93 17.38
N LEU A 181 32.86 -9.73 17.28
CA LEU A 181 31.72 -9.50 16.38
C LEU A 181 30.83 -8.35 16.87
N LEU A 182 30.45 -8.35 18.16
CA LEU A 182 29.60 -7.31 18.75
C LEU A 182 30.28 -5.93 18.75
N ASN A 183 31.60 -5.90 18.99
CA ASN A 183 32.39 -4.66 18.93
C ASN A 183 32.85 -4.27 17.52
N ALA A 184 32.52 -5.05 16.50
CA ALA A 184 32.81 -4.66 15.12
C ALA A 184 31.86 -3.54 14.66
N LYS A 185 32.36 -2.69 13.75
CA LYS A 185 31.64 -1.53 13.24
C LYS A 185 31.17 -1.76 11.79
N LEU A 186 29.92 -1.46 11.48
CA LEU A 186 29.35 -1.54 10.15
C LEU A 186 29.67 -0.28 9.34
N ARG A 187 30.14 -0.46 8.11
CA ARG A 187 30.44 0.61 7.14
C ARG A 187 29.16 1.07 6.45
N LEU A 188 28.58 2.18 6.93
CA LEU A 188 27.33 2.75 6.41
C LEU A 188 27.44 3.14 4.94
N GLU A 189 28.65 3.51 4.48
CA GLU A 189 28.91 3.89 3.10
C GLU A 189 28.56 2.79 2.09
N GLN A 190 28.63 1.52 2.51
CA GLN A 190 28.30 0.39 1.64
C GLN A 190 26.79 0.11 1.54
N PHE A 191 25.98 0.74 2.39
CA PHE A 191 24.53 0.59 2.44
C PHE A 191 23.76 1.83 1.94
N ALA A 192 24.47 2.84 1.44
CA ALA A 192 23.89 4.10 0.93
C ALA A 192 22.83 3.90 -0.17
N PHE A 193 22.96 2.83 -0.96
CA PHE A 193 22.06 2.49 -2.07
C PHE A 193 21.13 1.30 -1.75
N GLY A 194 21.01 0.92 -0.49
CA GLY A 194 20.23 -0.22 -0.02
C GLY A 194 21.10 -1.42 0.38
N VAL A 195 20.44 -2.51 0.78
CA VAL A 195 21.10 -3.76 1.15
C VAL A 195 21.58 -4.47 -0.13
N PRO A 196 22.87 -4.84 -0.24
CA PRO A 196 23.38 -5.52 -1.42
C PRO A 196 22.75 -6.92 -1.55
N ASP A 197 22.47 -7.35 -2.79
CA ASP A 197 21.97 -8.70 -3.11
C ASP A 197 23.11 -9.73 -3.01
N LEU A 198 23.60 -9.95 -1.80
CA LEU A 198 24.67 -10.88 -1.46
C LEU A 198 24.20 -11.79 -0.34
N GLN A 199 24.47 -13.09 -0.45
CA GLN A 199 24.18 -14.01 0.65
C GLN A 199 25.20 -13.79 1.77
N LEU A 200 24.75 -13.87 3.02
CA LEU A 200 25.64 -13.73 4.18
C LEU A 200 26.84 -14.70 4.12
N LYS A 201 26.66 -15.87 3.49
CA LYS A 201 27.72 -16.86 3.29
C LYS A 201 28.86 -16.35 2.42
N ASP A 202 28.53 -15.62 1.35
CA ASP A 202 29.53 -15.06 0.43
C ASP A 202 30.36 -13.98 1.13
N ILE A 203 29.71 -13.18 1.98
CA ILE A 203 30.37 -12.16 2.80
C ILE A 203 31.22 -12.81 3.90
N ALA A 204 30.68 -13.79 4.62
CA ALA A 204 31.36 -14.44 5.75
C ALA A 204 32.57 -15.27 5.33
N CYS A 205 32.58 -15.85 4.13
CA CYS A 205 33.69 -16.65 3.62
C CYS A 205 34.78 -15.84 2.90
N SER A 206 34.47 -14.62 2.44
CA SER A 206 35.43 -13.77 1.73
C SER A 206 36.00 -12.70 2.65
N GLN A 207 37.33 -12.70 2.84
CA GLN A 207 37.99 -11.66 3.64
C GLN A 207 37.77 -10.25 3.06
N ALA A 208 37.85 -10.10 1.74
CA ALA A 208 37.70 -8.81 1.09
C ALA A 208 36.28 -8.25 1.25
N LEU A 209 35.25 -9.11 1.19
CA LEU A 209 33.86 -8.68 1.40
C LEU A 209 33.60 -8.40 2.88
N LEU A 210 34.12 -9.23 3.78
CA LEU A 210 33.96 -9.02 5.21
C LEU A 210 34.59 -7.69 5.67
N GLU A 211 35.81 -7.36 5.21
CA GLU A 211 36.47 -6.07 5.49
C GLU A 211 35.78 -4.87 4.80
N ARG A 212 35.07 -5.12 3.70
CA ARG A 212 34.32 -4.10 2.96
C ARG A 212 33.08 -3.66 3.72
N PHE A 213 32.38 -4.56 4.42
CA PHE A 213 31.15 -4.22 5.16
C PHE A 213 31.37 -4.02 6.66
N ILE A 214 32.37 -4.69 7.25
CA ILE A 214 32.57 -4.75 8.70
C ILE A 214 34.03 -4.40 9.05
N ILE A 215 34.20 -3.47 9.97
CA ILE A 215 35.48 -3.07 10.55
C ILE A 215 35.62 -3.79 11.90
N PHE A 216 36.55 -4.73 11.98
CA PHE A 216 36.85 -5.45 13.22
C PHE A 216 37.88 -4.70 14.07
N PRO A 217 37.77 -4.76 15.41
CA PRO A 217 38.72 -4.12 16.31
C PRO A 217 40.11 -4.79 16.28
N SER A 218 40.20 -6.07 15.88
CA SER A 218 41.47 -6.77 15.72
C SER A 218 41.50 -7.63 14.44
N ARG A 219 42.69 -7.73 13.82
CA ARG A 219 42.92 -8.61 12.65
C ARG A 219 42.71 -10.09 13.02
N MET A 220 43.09 -10.49 14.23
CA MET A 220 42.85 -11.85 14.74
C MET A 220 41.35 -12.14 14.89
N GLY A 221 40.57 -11.16 15.38
CA GLY A 221 39.11 -11.25 15.49
C GLY A 221 38.45 -11.43 14.13
N LEU A 222 38.89 -10.68 13.11
CA LEU A 222 38.42 -10.84 11.75
C LEU A 222 38.62 -12.27 11.22
N HIS A 223 39.84 -12.81 11.34
CA HIS A 223 40.13 -14.15 10.84
C HIS A 223 39.36 -15.22 11.64
N GLY A 224 39.24 -15.04 12.96
CA GLY A 224 38.48 -15.94 13.82
C GLY A 224 36.99 -15.98 13.48
N VAL A 225 36.36 -14.80 13.35
CA VAL A 225 34.94 -14.68 12.99
C VAL A 225 34.70 -15.21 11.57
N ARG A 226 35.57 -14.86 10.61
CA ARG A 226 35.48 -15.39 9.24
C ARG A 226 35.52 -16.92 9.23
N ASN A 227 36.49 -17.53 9.92
CA ASN A 227 36.64 -18.98 9.94
C ASN A 227 35.46 -19.68 10.64
N ALA A 228 34.97 -19.11 11.75
CA ALA A 228 33.80 -19.64 12.47
C ALA A 228 32.51 -19.53 11.64
N MET A 229 32.25 -18.36 11.05
CA MET A 229 31.05 -18.11 10.26
C MET A 229 31.08 -18.86 8.92
N CYS A 230 32.23 -18.98 8.26
CA CYS A 230 32.35 -19.71 7.00
C CYS A 230 32.21 -21.23 7.17
N ALA A 231 32.51 -21.77 8.35
CA ALA A 231 32.31 -23.19 8.65
C ALA A 231 30.83 -23.59 8.81
N LEU A 232 29.94 -22.61 9.02
CA LEU A 232 28.51 -22.86 9.21
C LEU A 232 27.79 -23.11 7.87
N SER A 233 26.70 -23.86 7.93
CA SER A 233 25.85 -24.09 6.76
C SER A 233 25.05 -22.83 6.40
N GLN A 234 24.62 -22.73 5.14
CA GLN A 234 23.83 -21.59 4.66
C GLN A 234 22.53 -21.38 5.45
N GLN A 235 21.84 -22.47 5.80
CA GLN A 235 20.61 -22.40 6.61
C GLN A 235 20.86 -21.86 8.02
N ARG A 236 22.00 -22.21 8.64
CA ARG A 236 22.37 -21.67 9.95
C ARG A 236 22.70 -20.18 9.86
N LEU A 237 23.39 -19.76 8.79
CA LEU A 237 23.68 -18.35 8.54
C LEU A 237 22.42 -17.52 8.33
N GLN A 238 21.46 -18.01 7.54
CA GLN A 238 20.17 -17.36 7.35
C GLN A 238 19.42 -17.22 8.68
N ARG A 239 19.45 -18.26 9.52
CA ARG A 239 18.82 -18.17 10.85
C ARG A 239 19.50 -17.16 11.77
N ILE A 240 20.82 -17.03 11.68
CA ILE A 240 21.56 -15.98 12.40
C ILE A 240 21.14 -14.60 11.90
N GLU A 241 21.01 -14.43 10.58
CA GLU A 241 20.53 -13.20 9.96
C GLU A 241 19.11 -12.85 10.41
N ASP A 242 18.19 -13.81 10.43
CA ASP A 242 16.81 -13.63 10.91
C ASP A 242 16.76 -13.20 12.38
N VAL A 243 17.55 -13.86 13.24
CA VAL A 243 17.63 -13.55 14.68
C VAL A 243 18.29 -12.19 14.91
N LEU A 244 19.28 -11.83 14.09
CA LEU A 244 19.91 -10.50 14.11
C LEU A 244 18.87 -9.44 13.77
N TYR A 245 18.15 -9.55 12.65
CA TYR A 245 17.11 -8.59 12.25
C TYR A 245 15.99 -8.46 13.30
N ALA A 246 15.56 -9.55 13.92
CA ALA A 246 14.55 -9.52 14.97
C ALA A 246 15.03 -8.79 16.25
N ASN A 247 16.34 -8.77 16.49
CA ASN A 247 16.97 -8.14 17.65
C ASN A 247 17.53 -6.74 17.39
N LEU A 248 17.43 -6.21 16.17
CA LEU A 248 17.80 -4.82 15.92
C LEU A 248 16.80 -3.87 16.59
N ASP A 249 17.34 -2.84 17.24
CA ASP A 249 16.57 -1.73 17.78
C ASP A 249 16.69 -0.52 16.85
N PHE A 250 15.65 -0.32 16.03
CA PHE A 250 15.60 0.79 15.08
C PHE A 250 15.73 2.16 15.75
N PHE A 251 15.27 2.32 17.00
CA PHE A 251 15.39 3.60 17.71
C PHE A 251 16.84 3.89 18.12
N LYS A 252 17.59 2.87 18.55
CA LYS A 252 19.03 3.04 18.84
C LYS A 252 19.82 3.35 17.58
N ILE A 253 19.57 2.61 16.50
CA ILE A 253 20.22 2.85 15.19
C ILE A 253 19.99 4.29 14.75
N PHE A 254 18.74 4.72 14.78
CA PHE A 254 18.34 6.06 14.42
C PHE A 254 19.05 7.15 15.25
N LYS A 255 19.12 6.97 16.58
CA LYS A 255 19.83 7.89 17.48
C LYS A 255 21.32 7.97 17.16
N LEU A 256 21.96 6.83 16.90
CA LEU A 256 23.39 6.77 16.56
C LEU A 256 23.67 7.44 15.21
N VAL A 257 22.81 7.20 14.22
CA VAL A 257 22.90 7.82 12.90
C VAL A 257 22.76 9.35 13.02
N MET A 258 21.82 9.85 13.82
CA MET A 258 21.70 11.28 14.05
C MET A 258 22.93 11.88 14.74
N LEU A 259 23.53 11.19 15.72
CA LEU A 259 24.76 11.67 16.37
C LEU A 259 25.90 11.81 15.35
N LEU A 260 26.02 10.87 14.40
CA LEU A 260 27.01 10.96 13.33
C LEU A 260 26.76 12.15 12.38
N GLY A 261 25.49 12.46 12.09
CA GLY A 261 25.11 13.63 11.29
C GLY A 261 25.36 14.97 11.99
N VAL A 262 25.21 15.04 13.32
CA VAL A 262 25.44 16.27 14.11
C VAL A 262 26.94 16.62 14.21
N GLU A 263 27.84 15.64 14.28
CA GLU A 263 29.30 15.88 14.26
C GLU A 263 29.77 16.52 12.94
N GLU A 264 29.00 16.36 11.86
CA GLU A 264 29.31 16.91 10.53
C GLU A 264 28.94 18.39 10.44
N CYS A 265 27.80 18.81 11.00
CA CYS A 265 27.45 20.24 11.09
C CYS A 265 28.48 21.06 11.89
N GLN A 266 29.17 20.45 12.86
CA GLN A 266 30.23 21.12 13.62
C GLN A 266 31.60 21.13 12.92
N SER A 267 31.81 20.26 11.93
CA SER A 267 33.08 20.17 11.19
C SER A 267 33.13 21.12 10.00
N ASP A 268 31.98 21.50 9.44
CA ASP A 268 31.88 22.50 8.36
C ASP A 268 31.91 23.96 8.86
N GLU A 269 31.86 24.18 10.18
CA GLU A 269 31.85 25.54 10.76
C GLU A 269 33.24 26.22 10.79
N SER A 270 34.29 25.56 10.28
CA SER A 270 35.62 26.17 10.13
C SER A 270 35.93 26.75 8.74
N GLU A 271 35.08 26.58 7.73
CA GLU A 271 35.39 27.10 6.38
C GLU A 271 34.14 27.34 5.51
N ASP A 272 33.28 28.32 5.87
CA ASP A 272 32.98 29.42 4.92
C ASP A 272 32.07 30.52 5.48
N ARG A 273 32.40 31.75 5.08
CA ARG A 273 31.66 32.99 5.34
C ARG A 273 30.41 33.09 4.46
N ASN A 274 29.33 32.36 4.78
CA ASN A 274 27.97 32.85 4.50
C ASN A 274 26.90 32.03 5.26
N GLY A 275 26.94 32.14 6.59
CA GLY A 275 26.07 31.41 7.52
C GLY A 275 24.59 31.46 7.15
N ARG A 276 24.06 30.28 6.82
CA ARG A 276 22.64 29.94 7.05
C ARG A 276 22.55 28.44 7.33
N CYS A 277 22.65 28.09 8.62
CA CYS A 277 22.08 26.87 9.16
C CYS A 277 20.68 27.24 9.64
N ASP A 278 19.64 26.84 8.90
CA ASP A 278 18.25 27.01 9.37
C ASP A 278 17.70 25.64 9.78
N GLY A 279 17.68 25.46 11.12
CA GLY A 279 16.64 24.85 11.98
C GLY A 279 15.90 23.58 11.56
#